data_AF-A0A840V8T6-F1
#
_entry.id   AF-A0A840V8T6-F1
#
_cell.length_a   1.000
_cell.length_b   1.000
_cell.length_c   1.000
_cell.angle_alpha   90.00
_cell.angle_beta   90.00
_cell.angle_gamma   90.00
#
_symmetry.space_group_name_H-M   'P 1'
#
loop_
_entity.id
_entity.type
_entity.pdbx_description
1 polymer ?
#
loop_
_entity_poly.entity_id
_entity_poly.type
_entity_poly.pdbx_seq_one_letter_code
_entity_poly.pdbx_strand_id
1 'polypeptide(L)' 'MSIAEVRNLPLREKLQILEAIWEDLSAHVDRMEVSPAERELLDSRIERVRNGETEVHEWDSVKHSLGRR' A
#
# COMPACT_ATOMS: atom_id res chain seq x y z
N MET A 1 3.48 -14.78 -18.99
CA MET A 1 4.09 -15.64 -17.95
C MET A 1 2.97 -16.13 -17.04
N SER A 2 2.88 -17.42 -16.76
CA SER A 2 1.89 -17.98 -15.86
C SER A 2 2.30 -17.78 -14.40
N ILE A 3 1.34 -17.79 -13.47
CA ILE A 3 1.62 -17.76 -12.03
C ILE A 3 2.51 -18.94 -11.63
N ALA A 4 2.35 -20.10 -12.27
CA ALA A 4 3.17 -21.28 -12.04
C ALA A 4 4.64 -21.04 -12.43
N GLU A 5 4.88 -20.35 -13.55
CA GLU A 5 6.23 -19.94 -13.97
C GLU A 5 6.85 -18.95 -12.98
N VAL A 6 6.12 -17.91 -12.56
CA VAL A 6 6.61 -16.91 -11.59
C VAL A 6 7.01 -17.57 -10.25
N ARG A 7 6.25 -18.57 -9.80
CA ARG A 7 6.55 -19.31 -8.56
C ARG A 7 7.89 -20.06 -8.62
N ASN A 8 8.34 -20.46 -9.79
CA ASN A 8 9.58 -21.22 -9.97
C ASN A 8 10.82 -20.34 -10.19
N LEU A 9 10.66 -19.02 -10.29
CA LEU A 9 11.78 -18.11 -10.51
C LEU A 9 12.69 -17.97 -9.27
N PRO A 10 14.00 -17.71 -9.47
CA PRO A 10 14.89 -17.22 -8.43
C PRO A 10 14.32 -15.98 -7.71
N LEU A 11 14.66 -15.82 -6.44
CA LEU A 11 14.17 -14.71 -5.60
C LEU A 11 14.40 -13.34 -6.25
N ARG A 12 15.59 -13.12 -6.84
CA ARG A 12 15.93 -11.85 -7.49
C ARG A 12 14.95 -11.50 -8.61
N GLU A 13 14.62 -12.46 -9.47
CA GLU A 13 13.71 -12.25 -10.59
C GLU A 13 12.28 -12.00 -10.11
N LYS A 14 11.86 -12.69 -9.04
CA LYS A 14 10.56 -12.42 -8.39
C LYS A 14 10.48 -10.99 -7.86
N LEU A 15 11.55 -10.48 -7.25
CA LEU A 15 11.61 -9.11 -6.74
C LEU A 15 11.54 -8.09 -7.88
N GLN A 16 12.25 -8.33 -8.99
CA GLN A 16 12.19 -7.46 -10.17
C GLN A 16 10.79 -7.42 -10.79
N ILE A 17 10.11 -8.57 -10.86
CA ILE A 17 8.72 -8.64 -11.33
C ILE A 17 7.79 -7.90 -10.36
N LEU A 18 7.99 -8.07 -9.05
CA LEU A 18 7.20 -7.37 -8.04
C LEU A 18 7.37 -5.85 -8.14
N GLU A 19 8.59 -5.36 -8.32
CA GLU A 19 8.87 -3.93 -8.56
C GLU A 19 8.16 -3.41 -9.80
N ALA A 20 8.27 -4.12 -10.93
CA ALA A 20 7.61 -3.72 -12.18
C ALA A 20 6.08 -3.71 -12.06
N ILE A 21 5.49 -4.70 -11.40
CA ILE A 21 4.05 -4.74 -11.12
C ILE A 21 3.67 -3.58 -10.20
N TRP A 22 4.46 -3.32 -9.16
CA TRP A 22 4.17 -2.27 -8.20
C TRP A 22 4.23 -0.88 -8.84
N GLU A 23 5.22 -0.63 -9.69
CA GLU A 23 5.33 0.61 -10.47
C GLU A 23 4.12 0.82 -11.37
N ASP A 24 3.71 -0.21 -12.14
CA ASP A 24 2.53 -0.14 -12.99
C ASP A 24 1.24 0.11 -12.19
N LEU A 25 1.03 -0.60 -11.08
CA LEU A 25 -0.14 -0.40 -10.23
C LEU A 25 -0.16 1.01 -9.63
N SER A 26 0.99 1.53 -9.21
CA SER A 26 1.10 2.87 -8.62
C SER A 26 0.75 3.97 -9.63
N ALA A 27 1.11 3.80 -10.90
CA ALA A 27 0.77 4.73 -11.98
C ALA A 27 -0.74 4.71 -12.34
N HIS A 28 -1.45 3.66 -11.94
CA HIS A 28 -2.85 3.44 -12.27
C HIS A 28 -3.78 3.54 -11.06
N VAL A 29 -3.28 3.92 -9.90
CA VAL A 29 -4.04 3.94 -8.63
C VAL A 29 -5.30 4.81 -8.72
N ASP A 30 -5.24 5.91 -9.47
CA ASP A 30 -6.37 6.83 -9.67
C ASP A 30 -7.52 6.21 -10.50
N ARG A 31 -7.26 5.11 -11.22
CA ARG A 31 -8.28 4.37 -11.98
C ARG A 31 -9.01 3.33 -11.13
N MET A 32 -8.55 3.09 -9.90
CA MET A 32 -9.18 2.13 -9.02
C MET A 32 -10.51 2.69 -8.53
N GLU A 33 -11.61 1.97 -8.80
CA GLU A 33 -12.91 2.36 -8.29
C GLU A 33 -12.92 2.22 -6.77
N VAL A 34 -13.26 3.31 -6.08
CA VAL A 34 -13.45 3.33 -4.64
C VAL A 34 -14.95 3.36 -4.37
N SER A 35 -15.46 2.38 -3.63
CA SER A 35 -16.86 2.36 -3.26
C SER A 35 -17.22 3.57 -2.39
N PRO A 36 -18.48 4.02 -2.37
CA PRO A 36 -18.90 5.13 -1.53
C PRO A 36 -18.55 4.94 -0.04
N ALA A 37 -18.68 3.71 0.48
CA ALA A 37 -18.37 3.37 1.87
C ALA A 37 -16.87 3.47 2.18
N GLU A 38 -16.02 3.04 1.25
CA GLU A 38 -14.56 3.19 1.39
C GLU A 38 -14.15 4.67 1.35
N ARG A 39 -14.76 5.45 0.45
CA ARG A 39 -14.52 6.90 0.37
C ARG A 39 -14.90 7.61 1.67
N GLU A 40 -16.10 7.36 2.18
CA GLU A 40 -16.58 7.95 3.43
C GLU A 40 -15.65 7.60 4.61
N LEU A 41 -15.20 6.34 4.68
CA LEU A 41 -14.24 5.90 5.68
C LEU A 41 -12.91 6.65 5.57
N LEU A 42 -12.37 6.84 4.36
CA LEU A 42 -11.11 7.54 4.16
C LEU A 42 -11.24 9.04 4.45
N ASP A 43 -12.32 9.67 3.99
CA ASP A 43 -12.60 11.09 4.23
C ASP A 43 -12.73 11.38 5.74
N SER A 44 -13.46 10.52 6.48
CA SER A 44 -13.56 10.67 7.94
C SER A 44 -12.21 10.57 8.65
N ARG A 45 -11.31 9.69 8.18
CA ARG A 45 -9.95 9.57 8.74
C ARG A 45 -9.10 10.80 8.46
N ILE A 46 -9.23 11.37 7.26
CA ILE A 46 -8.55 12.61 6.88
C ILE A 46 -9.03 13.78 7.76
N GLU A 47 -10.34 13.89 8.00
CA GLU A 47 -10.91 14.92 8.88
C GLU A 47 -10.43 14.79 10.32
N ARG A 48 -10.34 13.57 10.86
CA ARG A 48 -9.77 13.34 12.20
C ARG A 48 -8.33 13.81 12.32
N VAL A 49 -7.52 13.65 11.28
CA VAL A 49 -6.16 14.18 11.23
C VAL A 49 -6.18 15.71 11.19
N ARG A 50 -7.02 16.32 10.34
CA ARG A 50 -7.15 17.78 10.24
C ARG A 50 -7.60 18.43 11.54
N ASN A 51 -8.47 17.76 12.29
CA ASN A 51 -8.99 18.21 13.58
C ASN A 51 -8.04 17.93 14.75
N GLY A 52 -6.90 17.26 14.53
CA GLY A 52 -5.95 16.88 15.58
C GLY A 52 -6.41 15.73 16.47
N GLU A 53 -7.44 14.98 16.06
CA GLU A 53 -7.94 13.79 16.77
C GLU A 53 -7.11 12.54 16.47
N THR A 54 -6.20 12.61 15.50
CA THR A 54 -5.27 11.52 15.13
C THR A 54 -4.01 12.13 14.53
N GLU A 55 -2.88 11.48 14.78
CA GLU A 55 -1.58 11.87 14.25
C GLU A 55 -1.19 10.99 13.06
N VAL A 56 -0.60 11.62 12.05
CA VAL A 56 0.11 10.91 10.97
C VAL A 56 1.57 10.81 11.39
N HIS A 57 2.06 9.58 11.50
CA HIS A 57 3.46 9.35 11.82
C HIS A 57 4.27 9.11 10.55
N GLU A 58 5.49 9.64 10.51
CA GLU A 58 6.43 9.29 9.47
C GLU A 58 6.85 7.82 9.59
N TRP A 59 6.95 7.13 8.45
CA TRP A 59 7.29 5.71 8.40
C TRP A 59 8.57 5.39 9.17
N ASP A 60 9.62 6.19 9.01
CA ASP A 60 10.89 5.97 9.68
C ASP A 60 10.81 6.07 11.21
N SER A 61 9.87 6.85 11.74
CA SER A 61 9.64 6.99 13.18
C SER A 61 8.96 5.76 13.81
N VAL A 62 8.16 5.04 13.03
CA VAL A 62 7.33 3.93 13.55
C VAL A 62 7.79 2.55 13.11
N LYS A 63 8.51 2.42 11.99
CA LYS A 63 8.83 1.10 11.40
C LYS A 63 9.51 0.13 12.37
N HIS A 64 10.30 0.65 13.31
CA HIS A 64 11.00 -0.16 14.30
C HIS A 64 10.11 -0.61 15.47
N SER A 65 9.00 0.06 15.76
CA SER A 65 8.11 -0.30 16.87
C SER A 65 7.04 -1.33 16.48
N LEU A 66 6.77 -1.48 15.19
CA LEU A 66 5.79 -2.42 14.66
C LEU A 66 6.22 -3.88 14.93
N GLY A 67 5.28 -4.72 15.38
CA GLY A 67 5.50 -6.15 15.59
C GLY A 67 6.22 -6.53 16.89
N ARG A 68 6.62 -5.56 17.71
CA ARG A 68 7.05 -5.81 19.10
C ARG A 68 5.82 -5.89 20.01
N ARG A 69 5.38 -7.10 20.31
CA ARG A 69 4.39 -7.42 21.34
C ARG A 69 4.97 -8.48 22.28
#